data_AF-A0AA39LIP6-F1
#
_entry.id   AF-A0AA39LIP6-F1
#
_cell.length_a   1.000
_cell.length_b   1.000
_cell.length_c   1.000
_cell.angle_alpha   90.00
_cell.angle_beta   90.00
_cell.angle_gamma   90.00
#
_symmetry.space_group_name_H-M   'P 1'
#
loop_
_entity.id
_entity.type
_entity.pdbx_description
1 polymer ?
#
loop_
_entity_poly.entity_id
_entity_poly.type
_entity_poly.pdbx_seq_one_letter_code
_entity_poly.pdbx_strand_id
1 'polypeptide(L)'
;MHSRILLFYQMPSARTKEDQMNAFFDQADFGYVRQRMESMQPICSSNRESGAFLECTDHLRFCRGRNILFDFKSLNAKRSKRYRDDVIHEGEVGGDCDSFDKELLRKRSDEKSYLQSWGHELTNFESSSEYAVTDKNCDIIYERPTILFKLDASVNMYHHFCDFINLFASQFINGTFNDDVDIVWWETHSTGYQDRYFGATWKAFSKHAPHELISLDQKRVCFRNVMFPLLARQRFGLYYNMPLVGLCLRRI
;
A
#
# COMPACT_ATOMS: atom_id res chain seq x y z
N MET A 1 -6.59 -40.78 -11.51
CA MET A 1 -5.75 -39.66 -11.99
C MET A 1 -6.43 -38.35 -11.59
N HIS A 2 -6.27 -37.92 -10.34
CA HIS A 2 -6.78 -36.64 -9.83
C HIS A 2 -5.73 -36.11 -8.85
N SER A 3 -4.98 -35.10 -9.30
CA SER A 3 -4.01 -34.38 -8.48
C SER A 3 -4.74 -33.50 -7.48
N ARG A 4 -4.66 -33.85 -6.19
CA ARG A 4 -4.87 -32.89 -5.10
C ARG A 4 -3.55 -32.15 -4.89
N ILE A 5 -3.40 -30.99 -5.51
CA ILE A 5 -2.40 -30.00 -5.06
C ILE A 5 -3.05 -29.23 -3.92
N LEU A 6 -2.97 -29.79 -2.72
CA LEU A 6 -3.10 -29.01 -1.49
C LEU A 6 -1.70 -28.51 -1.17
N LEU A 7 -1.39 -27.29 -1.60
CA LEU A 7 -0.24 -26.54 -1.10
C LEU A 7 -0.55 -26.07 0.33
N PHE A 8 -0.61 -27.01 1.27
CA PHE A 8 -0.27 -26.69 2.65
C PHE A 8 1.24 -26.52 2.65
N TYR A 9 1.71 -25.27 2.57
CA TYR A 9 3.05 -24.97 3.06
C TYR A 9 3.12 -25.50 4.49
N GLN A 10 3.89 -26.56 4.71
CA GLN A 10 4.21 -27.05 6.05
C GLN A 10 4.92 -25.91 6.78
N MET A 11 4.16 -25.15 7.55
CA MET A 11 4.72 -24.32 8.61
C MET A 11 5.56 -25.25 9.49
N PRO A 12 6.77 -24.85 9.93
CA PRO A 12 7.53 -25.65 10.89
C PRO A 12 6.57 -25.97 12.04
N SER A 13 6.33 -27.26 12.26
CA SER A 13 5.28 -27.70 13.18
C SER A 13 5.57 -27.09 14.54
N ALA A 14 4.82 -26.06 14.94
CA ALA A 14 4.88 -25.54 16.29
C ALA A 14 4.48 -26.68 17.22
N ARG A 15 5.47 -27.29 17.89
CA ARG A 15 5.31 -28.59 18.58
C ARG A 15 4.68 -28.40 19.94
N THR A 16 4.94 -27.26 20.57
CA THR A 16 4.36 -26.87 21.85
C THR A 16 3.30 -25.79 21.67
N LYS A 17 2.44 -25.62 22.67
CA LYS A 17 1.48 -24.51 22.71
C LYS A 17 2.18 -23.15 22.69
N GLU A 18 3.34 -23.05 23.34
CA GLU A 18 4.16 -21.84 23.35
C GLU A 18 4.66 -21.49 21.96
N ASP A 19 5.20 -22.48 21.22
CA ASP A 19 5.60 -22.28 19.82
C ASP A 19 4.43 -21.81 18.95
N GLN A 20 3.23 -22.35 19.20
CA GLN A 20 2.03 -21.98 18.45
C GLN A 20 1.60 -20.55 18.73
N MET A 21 1.67 -20.13 20.00
CA MET A 21 1.38 -18.77 20.42
C MET A 21 2.40 -17.78 19.85
N ASN A 22 3.69 -18.13 19.88
CA ASN A 22 4.75 -17.29 19.31
C ASN A 22 4.61 -17.17 17.78
N ALA A 23 4.37 -18.30 17.09
CA ALA A 23 4.14 -18.27 15.64
C ALA A 23 2.89 -17.46 15.25
N PHE A 24 1.81 -17.58 16.01
CA PHE A 24 0.62 -16.74 15.81
C PHE A 24 0.95 -15.26 16.02
N PHE A 25 1.65 -14.94 17.12
CA PHE A 25 2.04 -13.56 17.41
C PHE A 25 2.89 -12.95 16.28
N ASP A 26 3.89 -13.70 15.80
CA ASP A 26 4.84 -13.23 14.80
C ASP A 26 4.24 -13.11 13.38
N GLN A 27 3.21 -13.89 13.05
CA GLN A 27 2.70 -14.00 11.68
C GLN A 27 1.29 -13.43 11.49
N ALA A 28 0.48 -13.41 12.54
CA ALA A 28 -0.95 -13.14 12.50
C ALA A 28 -1.40 -12.07 13.51
N ASP A 29 -0.49 -11.53 14.33
CA ASP A 29 -0.74 -10.48 15.33
C ASP A 29 0.27 -9.33 15.18
N PHE A 30 0.41 -8.46 16.18
CA PHE A 30 1.32 -7.31 16.17
C PHE A 30 2.80 -7.65 15.95
N GLY A 31 3.23 -8.90 16.09
CA GLY A 31 4.56 -9.33 15.65
C GLY A 31 4.75 -9.19 14.13
N TYR A 32 3.68 -9.37 13.35
CA TYR A 32 3.65 -9.07 11.90
C TYR A 32 3.98 -7.61 11.64
N VAL A 33 3.31 -6.69 12.37
CA VAL A 33 3.50 -5.24 12.23
C VAL A 33 4.92 -4.84 12.59
N ARG A 34 5.45 -5.37 13.70
CA ARG A 34 6.83 -5.15 14.15
C ARG A 34 7.85 -5.51 13.06
N GLN A 35 7.73 -6.68 12.44
CA GLN A 35 8.65 -7.10 11.36
C GLN A 35 8.64 -6.15 10.15
N ARG A 36 7.49 -5.52 9.85
CA ARG A 36 7.42 -4.50 8.78
C ARG A 36 8.13 -3.22 9.19
N MET A 37 7.96 -2.78 10.43
CA MET A 37 8.68 -1.62 10.96
C MET A 37 10.19 -1.85 10.94
N GLU A 38 10.65 -3.05 11.32
CA GLU A 38 12.07 -3.42 11.35
C GLU A 38 12.71 -3.53 9.95
N SER A 39 11.91 -3.78 8.91
CA SER A 39 12.37 -3.83 7.51
C SER A 39 12.27 -2.49 6.77
N MET A 40 11.88 -1.40 7.44
CA MET A 40 11.81 -0.09 6.80
C MET A 40 13.20 0.39 6.39
N GLN A 41 13.36 0.80 5.11
CA GLN A 41 14.61 1.40 4.63
C GLN A 41 14.33 2.53 3.64
N PRO A 42 15.12 3.63 3.70
CA PRO A 42 15.03 4.73 2.75
C PRO A 42 15.53 4.30 1.37
N ILE A 43 14.73 4.58 0.35
CA ILE A 43 15.05 4.41 -1.08
C ILE A 43 15.46 5.75 -1.69
N CYS A 44 14.79 6.83 -1.28
CA CYS A 44 15.09 8.20 -1.67
C CYS A 44 15.20 9.04 -0.40
N SER A 45 16.24 9.87 -0.31
CA SER A 45 16.42 10.77 0.82
C SER A 45 16.93 12.13 0.39
N SER A 46 16.49 13.16 1.10
CA SER A 46 17.02 14.51 1.01
C SER A 46 17.02 15.17 2.37
N ASN A 47 18.09 15.93 2.64
CA ASN A 47 18.21 16.77 3.83
C ASN A 47 17.46 18.09 3.68
N ARG A 48 17.00 18.42 2.46
CA ARG A 48 16.21 19.61 2.17
C ARG A 48 14.74 19.37 2.54
N GLU A 49 14.10 20.37 3.12
CA GLU A 49 12.66 20.33 3.40
C GLU A 49 11.84 20.23 2.10
N SER A 50 12.29 20.87 1.03
CA SER A 50 11.71 20.78 -0.31
C SER A 50 12.11 19.51 -1.08
N GLY A 51 13.12 18.79 -0.60
CA GLY A 51 13.59 17.56 -1.24
C GLY A 51 12.68 16.37 -0.96
N ALA A 52 12.77 15.35 -1.79
CA ALA A 52 11.97 14.15 -1.69
C ALA A 52 12.51 13.16 -0.67
N PHE A 53 11.59 12.37 -0.13
CA PHE A 53 11.90 11.23 0.72
C PHE A 53 10.94 10.09 0.38
N LEU A 54 11.45 8.87 0.32
CA LEU A 54 10.65 7.65 0.20
C LEU A 54 11.36 6.55 0.96
N GLU A 55 10.66 5.95 1.91
CA GLU A 55 11.08 4.71 2.55
C GLU A 55 9.97 3.68 2.48
N CYS A 56 10.37 2.43 2.40
CA CYS A 56 9.46 1.31 2.25
C CYS A 56 9.88 0.15 3.12
N THR A 57 8.94 -0.75 3.38
CA THR A 57 9.23 -2.08 3.91
C THR A 57 9.73 -2.98 2.79
N ASP A 58 10.12 -4.21 3.13
CA ASP A 58 10.36 -5.23 2.11
C ASP A 58 9.12 -5.43 1.20
N HIS A 59 9.39 -5.84 -0.03
CA HIS A 59 8.40 -6.09 -1.10
C HIS A 59 7.52 -4.89 -1.46
N LEU A 60 7.87 -3.66 -1.05
CA LEU A 60 7.07 -2.44 -1.24
C LEU A 60 5.63 -2.61 -0.73
N ARG A 61 5.48 -3.36 0.37
CA ARG A 61 4.18 -3.68 0.98
C ARG A 61 3.58 -2.52 1.75
N PHE A 62 4.43 -1.70 2.34
CA PHE A 62 4.10 -0.40 2.91
C PHE A 62 5.20 0.58 2.52
N CYS A 63 4.82 1.82 2.22
CA CYS A 63 5.76 2.92 2.04
C CYS A 63 5.22 4.20 2.66
N ARG A 64 6.11 5.13 2.99
CA ARG A 64 5.76 6.52 3.27
C ARG A 64 6.77 7.45 2.62
N GLY A 65 6.32 8.62 2.22
CA GLY A 65 7.15 9.56 1.51
C GLY A 65 6.74 11.02 1.68
N ARG A 66 7.63 11.90 1.25
CA ARG A 66 7.48 13.35 1.26
C ARG A 66 7.93 13.92 -0.08
N ASN A 67 7.20 14.92 -0.56
CA ASN A 67 7.42 15.60 -1.83
C ASN A 67 7.55 14.64 -3.02
N ILE A 68 6.52 13.82 -3.25
CA ILE A 68 6.48 12.87 -4.38
C ILE A 68 5.50 13.38 -5.44
N LEU A 69 5.90 13.28 -6.70
CA LEU A 69 5.08 13.59 -7.88
C LEU A 69 4.63 12.29 -8.55
N PHE A 70 3.36 12.22 -8.92
CA PHE A 70 2.77 11.25 -9.84
C PHE A 70 2.20 11.97 -11.06
N ASP A 71 2.49 11.49 -12.25
CA ASP A 71 1.90 11.94 -13.51
C ASP A 71 0.89 10.90 -14.00
N PHE A 72 -0.40 11.20 -13.85
CA PHE A 72 -1.48 10.28 -14.20
C PHE A 72 -1.86 10.32 -15.69
N LYS A 73 -0.94 10.71 -16.59
CA LYS A 73 -1.19 10.70 -18.04
C LYS A 73 -1.52 9.30 -18.60
N SER A 74 -1.05 8.22 -17.97
CA SER A 74 -1.36 6.84 -18.38
C SER A 74 -2.67 6.29 -17.77
N LEU A 75 -3.35 7.05 -16.88
CA LEU A 75 -4.55 6.57 -16.21
C LEU A 75 -5.74 6.35 -17.16
N ASN A 76 -5.96 7.18 -18.18
CA ASN A 76 -7.03 7.00 -19.19
C ASN A 76 -8.39 6.59 -18.58
N ALA A 77 -8.89 7.40 -17.64
CA ALA A 77 -9.97 7.01 -16.73
C ALA A 77 -11.27 6.59 -17.46
N LYS A 78 -11.58 7.23 -18.59
CA LYS A 78 -12.85 7.00 -19.33
C LYS A 78 -13.08 5.56 -19.76
N ARG A 79 -12.02 4.82 -20.08
CA ARG A 79 -12.09 3.41 -20.52
C ARG A 79 -11.40 2.46 -19.54
N SER A 80 -11.07 2.97 -18.36
CA SER A 80 -10.28 2.25 -17.39
C SER A 80 -11.09 1.15 -16.70
N LYS A 81 -10.43 0.02 -16.48
CA LYS A 81 -11.00 -1.16 -15.80
C LYS A 81 -10.48 -1.22 -14.38
N ARG A 82 -11.21 -1.94 -13.52
CA ARG A 82 -10.81 -2.20 -12.13
C ARG A 82 -9.53 -3.07 -12.09
N TYR A 83 -8.70 -2.85 -11.07
CA TYR A 83 -7.46 -3.60 -10.77
C TYR A 83 -6.36 -3.48 -11.83
N ARG A 84 -6.22 -2.30 -12.44
CA ARG A 84 -5.11 -2.05 -13.37
C ARG A 84 -3.78 -1.93 -12.64
N ASP A 85 -2.77 -2.60 -13.18
CA ASP A 85 -1.38 -2.56 -12.73
C ASP A 85 -0.45 -1.73 -13.63
N ASP A 86 -1.01 -1.11 -14.67
CA ASP A 86 -0.34 -0.25 -15.65
C ASP A 86 -0.80 1.21 -15.50
N VAL A 87 -1.01 1.68 -14.27
CA VAL A 87 -1.46 3.06 -14.02
C VAL A 87 -0.30 4.06 -14.14
N ILE A 88 0.91 3.64 -13.73
CA ILE A 88 2.11 4.47 -13.65
C ILE A 88 3.24 3.83 -14.45
N HIS A 89 3.77 4.55 -15.42
CA HIS A 89 4.85 4.14 -16.31
C HIS A 89 6.18 4.82 -15.98
N GLU A 90 7.23 4.50 -16.73
CA GLU A 90 8.52 5.19 -16.68
C GLU A 90 8.34 6.69 -16.95
N GLY A 91 9.03 7.53 -16.17
CA GLY A 91 8.89 8.98 -16.25
C GLY A 91 7.61 9.55 -15.62
N GLU A 92 6.81 8.73 -14.90
CA GLU A 92 5.53 9.17 -14.33
C GLU A 92 5.49 9.21 -12.79
N VAL A 93 6.58 8.85 -12.13
CA VAL A 93 6.64 8.93 -10.66
C VAL A 93 8.07 9.22 -10.22
N GLY A 94 8.22 10.14 -9.27
CA GLY A 94 9.55 10.49 -8.80
C GLY A 94 9.57 11.57 -7.74
N GLY A 95 10.79 11.97 -7.36
CA GLY A 95 11.06 13.04 -6.42
C GLY A 95 12.46 13.65 -6.60
N ASP A 96 12.68 14.86 -6.08
CA ASP A 96 14.01 15.50 -6.08
C ASP A 96 14.82 15.05 -4.84
N CYS A 97 15.51 13.90 -4.95
CA CYS A 97 16.30 13.31 -3.87
C CYS A 97 17.77 13.77 -3.94
N ASP A 98 18.43 13.89 -2.78
CA ASP A 98 19.89 14.06 -2.72
C ASP A 98 20.62 12.71 -2.88
N SER A 99 19.99 11.63 -2.43
CA SER A 99 20.46 10.25 -2.59
C SER A 99 19.29 9.34 -2.98
N PHE A 100 19.50 8.51 -4.00
CA PHE A 100 18.52 7.57 -4.54
C PHE A 100 19.14 6.20 -4.78
N ASP A 101 18.59 5.17 -4.14
CA ASP A 101 19.01 3.78 -4.25
C ASP A 101 18.10 3.00 -5.21
N LYS A 102 18.42 3.08 -6.50
CA LYS A 102 17.69 2.39 -7.57
C LYS A 102 17.79 0.86 -7.44
N GLU A 103 18.90 0.33 -6.93
CA GLU A 103 19.09 -1.12 -6.77
C GLU A 103 18.24 -1.68 -5.64
N LEU A 104 18.13 -0.96 -4.52
CA LEU A 104 17.22 -1.33 -3.43
C LEU A 104 15.76 -1.31 -3.89
N LEU A 105 15.34 -0.27 -4.63
CA LEU A 105 14.00 -0.20 -5.21
C LEU A 105 13.73 -1.41 -6.12
N ARG A 106 14.65 -1.72 -7.02
CA ARG A 106 14.55 -2.88 -7.93
C ARG A 106 14.46 -4.19 -7.16
N LYS A 107 15.29 -4.38 -6.13
CA LYS A 107 15.30 -5.57 -5.28
C LYS A 107 13.99 -5.76 -4.52
N ARG A 108 13.38 -4.68 -4.04
CA ARG A 108 12.12 -4.70 -3.28
C ARG A 108 10.87 -4.74 -4.15
N SER A 109 11.02 -4.54 -5.46
CA SER A 109 9.94 -4.68 -6.44
C SER A 109 9.73 -6.13 -6.89
N ASP A 110 10.09 -7.10 -6.04
CA ASP A 110 10.06 -8.54 -6.34
C ASP A 110 8.67 -9.17 -6.23
N GLU A 111 7.74 -8.53 -5.50
CA GLU A 111 6.32 -8.86 -5.52
C GLU A 111 5.55 -7.77 -6.27
N LYS A 112 4.85 -8.13 -7.35
CA LYS A 112 4.06 -7.21 -8.18
C LYS A 112 2.67 -7.79 -8.46
N SER A 113 1.69 -7.34 -7.68
CA SER A 113 0.28 -7.63 -7.91
C SER A 113 -0.55 -6.53 -7.26
N TYR A 114 -1.68 -6.16 -7.91
CA TYR A 114 -2.45 -4.98 -7.57
C TYR A 114 -2.78 -4.85 -6.06
N LEU A 115 -3.17 -5.94 -5.37
CA LEU A 115 -3.48 -5.94 -3.92
C LEU A 115 -2.39 -6.58 -3.04
N GLN A 116 -1.20 -6.83 -3.57
CA GLN A 116 -0.10 -7.43 -2.80
C GLN A 116 0.95 -6.39 -2.40
N SER A 117 1.24 -5.43 -3.27
CA SER A 117 2.26 -4.41 -3.04
C SER A 117 1.99 -3.14 -3.86
N TRP A 118 2.81 -2.12 -3.59
CA TRP A 118 2.94 -0.91 -4.39
C TRP A 118 4.02 -1.02 -5.48
N GLY A 119 4.47 -2.25 -5.76
CA GLY A 119 5.57 -2.49 -6.68
C GLY A 119 5.28 -2.07 -8.12
N HIS A 120 4.04 -2.17 -8.58
CA HIS A 120 3.68 -1.72 -9.93
C HIS A 120 3.73 -0.20 -10.09
N GLU A 121 3.36 0.53 -9.04
CA GLU A 121 3.32 1.99 -9.05
C GLU A 121 4.68 2.61 -8.75
N LEU A 122 5.50 1.98 -7.90
CA LEU A 122 6.75 2.56 -7.43
C LEU A 122 8.00 2.02 -8.14
N THR A 123 7.93 0.90 -8.88
CA THR A 123 9.10 0.36 -9.59
C THR A 123 9.70 1.33 -10.61
N ASN A 124 8.92 2.31 -11.06
CA ASN A 124 9.29 3.33 -12.03
C ASN A 124 9.73 4.65 -11.35
N PHE A 125 9.93 4.66 -10.03
CA PHE A 125 10.35 5.85 -9.30
C PHE A 125 11.74 6.31 -9.77
N GLU A 126 11.83 7.60 -10.06
CA GLU A 126 13.04 8.26 -10.49
C GLU A 126 13.39 9.46 -9.61
N SER A 127 14.66 9.85 -9.62
CA SER A 127 15.14 11.04 -8.94
C SER A 127 15.64 12.09 -9.92
N SER A 128 15.02 13.27 -9.91
CA SER A 128 15.39 14.43 -10.73
C SER A 128 14.75 15.70 -10.19
N SER A 129 15.36 16.86 -10.47
CA SER A 129 14.78 18.17 -10.12
C SER A 129 13.47 18.47 -10.87
N GLU A 130 13.18 17.75 -11.97
CA GLU A 130 11.91 17.82 -12.69
C GLU A 130 10.72 17.28 -11.88
N TYR A 131 10.99 16.47 -10.85
CA TYR A 131 10.00 15.96 -9.90
C TYR A 131 9.85 16.83 -8.64
N ALA A 132 10.52 17.98 -8.56
CA ALA A 132 10.38 18.88 -7.42
C ALA A 132 8.92 19.35 -7.27
N VAL A 133 8.38 19.25 -6.05
CA VAL A 133 6.99 19.64 -5.77
C VAL A 133 6.87 21.16 -5.70
N THR A 134 6.42 21.74 -6.82
CA THR A 134 6.25 23.18 -7.04
C THR A 134 5.02 23.43 -7.91
N ASP A 135 4.45 24.65 -7.85
CA ASP A 135 3.30 25.04 -8.68
C ASP A 135 3.60 24.97 -10.20
N LYS A 136 4.88 24.94 -10.59
CA LYS A 136 5.30 24.77 -11.99
C LYS A 136 5.19 23.32 -12.45
N ASN A 137 5.46 22.36 -11.55
CA ASN A 137 5.54 20.94 -11.88
C ASN A 137 4.25 20.18 -11.57
N CYS A 138 3.37 20.74 -10.74
CA CYS A 138 2.19 20.07 -10.22
C CYS A 138 0.92 20.83 -10.63
N ASP A 139 -0.06 20.13 -11.19
CA ASP A 139 -1.40 20.66 -11.42
C ASP A 139 -2.22 20.66 -10.12
N ILE A 140 -1.96 19.69 -9.25
CA ILE A 140 -2.60 19.54 -7.93
C ILE A 140 -1.51 19.24 -6.92
N ILE A 141 -1.54 19.93 -5.78
CA ILE A 141 -0.69 19.63 -4.63
C ILE A 141 -1.59 19.29 -3.43
N TYR A 142 -1.45 18.06 -2.94
CA TYR A 142 -2.02 17.65 -1.67
C TYR A 142 -1.09 18.10 -0.53
N GLU A 143 -1.49 19.18 0.12
CA GLU A 143 -0.74 19.78 1.24
C GLU A 143 -0.93 18.98 2.55
N ARG A 144 -2.13 18.40 2.78
CA ARG A 144 -2.37 17.52 3.93
C ARG A 144 -1.73 16.14 3.72
N PRO A 145 -1.37 15.42 4.80
CA PRO A 145 -0.97 14.03 4.69
C PRO A 145 -2.03 13.22 3.97
N THR A 146 -1.62 12.46 2.95
CA THR A 146 -2.53 11.76 2.07
C THR A 146 -2.27 10.25 2.11
N ILE A 147 -3.34 9.48 2.20
CA ILE A 147 -3.30 8.02 2.12
C ILE A 147 -3.74 7.62 0.72
N LEU A 148 -2.85 6.99 -0.05
CA LEU A 148 -3.22 6.36 -1.32
C LEU A 148 -3.65 4.93 -1.02
N PHE A 149 -4.90 4.57 -1.29
CA PHE A 149 -5.45 3.29 -0.83
C PHE A 149 -6.01 2.46 -2.00
N LYS A 150 -5.43 1.29 -2.26
CA LYS A 150 -6.00 0.30 -3.19
C LYS A 150 -7.02 -0.57 -2.48
N LEU A 151 -8.19 -0.70 -3.09
CA LEU A 151 -9.37 -1.32 -2.47
C LEU A 151 -9.54 -2.74 -2.95
N ASP A 152 -9.86 -3.67 -2.04
CA ASP A 152 -10.17 -5.05 -2.39
C ASP A 152 -11.50 -5.13 -3.14
N ALA A 153 -12.63 -5.09 -2.44
CA ALA A 153 -13.95 -5.09 -3.06
C ALA A 153 -15.01 -4.53 -2.12
N SER A 154 -16.01 -3.84 -2.68
CA SER A 154 -17.12 -3.27 -1.93
C SER A 154 -18.37 -4.17 -1.86
N VAL A 155 -18.20 -5.48 -2.09
CA VAL A 155 -19.33 -6.40 -2.31
C VAL A 155 -19.90 -6.99 -1.02
N ASN A 156 -19.12 -7.05 0.06
CA ASN A 156 -19.55 -7.56 1.37
C ASN A 156 -18.62 -7.10 2.50
N MET A 157 -19.06 -7.32 3.74
CA MET A 157 -18.31 -6.97 4.95
C MET A 157 -16.91 -7.59 5.02
N TYR A 158 -16.75 -8.83 4.53
CA TYR A 158 -15.47 -9.54 4.59
C TYR A 158 -14.38 -8.79 3.81
N HIS A 159 -14.68 -8.35 2.59
CA HIS A 159 -13.72 -7.57 1.79
C HIS A 159 -13.40 -6.20 2.40
N HIS A 160 -14.39 -5.52 3.01
CA HIS A 160 -14.13 -4.29 3.74
C HIS A 160 -13.22 -4.50 4.95
N PHE A 161 -13.36 -5.61 5.67
CA PHE A 161 -12.46 -5.92 6.78
C PHE A 161 -11.04 -6.18 6.30
N CYS A 162 -10.85 -6.81 5.13
CA CYS A 162 -9.51 -6.91 4.52
C CYS A 162 -8.87 -5.53 4.34
N ASP A 163 -9.63 -4.54 3.86
CA ASP A 163 -9.14 -3.17 3.65
C ASP A 163 -8.85 -2.46 4.97
N PHE A 164 -9.84 -2.37 5.87
CA PHE A 164 -9.73 -1.55 7.08
C PHE A 164 -8.79 -2.11 8.14
N ILE A 165 -8.64 -3.44 8.25
CA ILE A 165 -7.64 -4.03 9.16
C ILE A 165 -6.22 -3.68 8.69
N ASN A 166 -5.97 -3.77 7.39
CA ASN A 166 -4.66 -3.44 6.84
C ASN A 166 -4.39 -1.92 6.90
N LEU A 167 -5.40 -1.07 6.70
CA LEU A 167 -5.28 0.37 6.92
C LEU A 167 -4.98 0.71 8.39
N PHE A 168 -5.69 0.08 9.32
CA PHE A 168 -5.47 0.25 10.76
C PHE A 168 -4.06 -0.18 11.17
N ALA A 169 -3.61 -1.35 10.74
CA ALA A 169 -2.25 -1.83 11.00
C ALA A 169 -1.18 -0.89 10.40
N SER A 170 -1.47 -0.29 9.24
CA SER A 170 -0.57 0.66 8.58
C SER A 170 -0.35 1.94 9.40
N GLN A 171 -1.32 2.37 10.21
CA GLN A 171 -1.15 3.52 11.11
C GLN A 171 -0.09 3.25 12.20
N PHE A 172 0.01 2.02 12.71
CA PHE A 172 1.09 1.63 13.63
C PHE A 172 2.46 1.69 12.96
N ILE A 173 2.56 1.21 11.71
CA ILE A 173 3.81 1.27 10.95
C ILE A 173 4.20 2.73 10.68
N ASN A 174 3.22 3.55 10.31
CA ASN A 174 3.44 4.97 10.02
C ASN A 174 3.78 5.78 11.27
N GLY A 175 3.33 5.33 12.46
CA GLY A 175 3.55 5.99 13.74
C GLY A 175 2.58 7.16 14.00
N THR A 176 1.49 7.27 13.24
CA THR A 176 0.51 8.36 13.36
C THR A 176 -0.93 7.84 13.24
N PHE A 177 -1.85 8.40 14.04
CA PHE A 177 -3.27 8.04 14.11
C PHE A 177 -4.18 9.27 13.92
N ASN A 178 -3.73 10.23 13.11
CA ASN A 178 -4.48 11.47 12.87
C ASN A 178 -5.58 11.23 11.83
N ASP A 179 -6.76 11.82 12.05
CA ASP A 179 -7.89 11.80 11.11
C ASP A 179 -7.96 13.05 10.21
N ASP A 180 -7.07 14.03 10.42
CA ASP A 180 -6.87 15.17 9.53
C ASP A 180 -5.95 14.83 8.35
N VAL A 181 -6.41 13.86 7.55
CA VAL A 181 -5.67 13.30 6.40
C VAL A 181 -6.59 13.20 5.20
N ASP A 182 -6.06 13.37 4.01
CA ASP A 182 -6.79 13.05 2.78
C ASP A 182 -6.68 11.55 2.47
N ILE A 183 -7.71 10.99 1.85
CA ILE A 183 -7.67 9.62 1.34
C ILE A 183 -7.96 9.69 -0.14
N VAL A 184 -7.07 9.13 -0.95
CA VAL A 184 -7.33 8.90 -2.39
C VAL A 184 -7.59 7.42 -2.57
N TRP A 185 -8.79 7.09 -3.01
CA TRP A 185 -9.13 5.75 -3.45
C TRP A 185 -8.47 5.48 -4.78
N TRP A 186 -7.50 4.57 -4.79
CA TRP A 186 -6.83 4.07 -5.99
C TRP A 186 -7.74 3.10 -6.76
N GLU A 187 -9.00 3.46 -6.99
CA GLU A 187 -9.94 2.70 -7.82
C GLU A 187 -9.75 3.10 -9.27
N THR A 188 -9.41 2.13 -10.11
CA THR A 188 -9.10 2.36 -11.53
C THR A 188 -10.33 2.18 -12.41
N HIS A 189 -11.47 1.70 -11.90
CA HIS A 189 -12.69 1.57 -12.68
C HIS A 189 -13.24 2.94 -13.10
N SER A 190 -13.69 3.06 -14.35
CA SER A 190 -14.18 4.33 -14.93
C SER A 190 -15.39 4.95 -14.19
N THR A 191 -16.09 4.17 -13.38
CA THR A 191 -17.22 4.65 -12.56
C THR A 191 -16.84 5.03 -11.13
N GLY A 192 -15.54 5.01 -10.79
CA GLY A 192 -15.06 5.21 -9.42
C GLY A 192 -15.46 4.08 -8.48
N TYR A 193 -15.21 4.32 -7.19
CA TYR A 193 -15.52 3.36 -6.13
C TYR A 193 -17.00 3.43 -5.74
N GLN A 194 -17.64 2.26 -5.69
CA GLN A 194 -19.06 2.16 -5.34
C GLN A 194 -19.21 1.35 -4.05
N ASP A 195 -19.36 2.04 -2.93
CA ASP A 195 -19.64 1.42 -1.63
C ASP A 195 -21.00 1.88 -1.10
N ARG A 196 -21.95 0.94 -1.09
CA ARG A 196 -23.32 1.18 -0.64
C ARG A 196 -23.55 0.87 0.84
N TYR A 197 -22.63 0.15 1.48
CA TYR A 197 -22.91 -0.51 2.76
C TYR A 197 -21.95 -0.08 3.87
N PHE A 198 -20.67 0.12 3.55
CA PHE A 198 -19.61 0.33 4.54
C PHE A 198 -18.88 1.66 4.37
N GLY A 199 -19.37 2.53 3.49
CA GLY A 199 -18.73 3.82 3.19
C GLY A 199 -18.62 4.73 4.41
N ALA A 200 -19.50 4.57 5.41
CA ALA A 200 -19.42 5.29 6.67
C ALA A 200 -18.15 4.99 7.48
N THR A 201 -17.53 3.82 7.28
CA THR A 201 -16.33 3.37 8.00
C THR A 201 -15.11 4.24 7.70
N TRP A 202 -15.05 4.86 6.51
CA TRP A 202 -13.99 5.81 6.16
C TRP A 202 -13.87 6.98 7.14
N LYS A 203 -14.96 7.36 7.82
CA LYS A 203 -14.98 8.41 8.84
C LYS A 203 -14.17 8.07 10.09
N ALA A 204 -13.80 6.80 10.29
CA ALA A 204 -12.90 6.40 11.37
C ALA A 204 -11.42 6.67 11.04
N PHE A 205 -11.10 6.92 9.78
CA PHE A 205 -9.72 7.13 9.30
C PHE A 205 -9.48 8.56 8.79
N SER A 206 -10.54 9.25 8.36
CA SER A 206 -10.46 10.64 7.94
C SER A 206 -11.75 11.39 8.22
N LYS A 207 -11.61 12.64 8.66
CA LYS A 207 -12.75 13.59 8.74
C LYS A 207 -13.10 14.20 7.39
N HIS A 208 -12.29 13.97 6.36
CA HIS A 208 -12.45 14.48 5.01
C HIS A 208 -13.06 13.42 4.08
N ALA A 209 -13.74 13.88 3.04
CA ALA A 209 -14.31 12.98 2.03
C ALA A 209 -13.19 12.40 1.15
N PRO A 210 -13.17 11.08 0.88
CA PRO A 210 -12.19 10.49 -0.01
C PRO A 210 -12.28 11.03 -1.45
N HIS A 211 -11.12 11.12 -2.10
CA HIS A 211 -10.98 11.53 -3.49
C HIS A 211 -10.89 10.31 -4.39
N GLU A 212 -11.55 10.36 -5.54
CA GLU A 212 -11.49 9.32 -6.57
C GLU A 212 -10.24 9.49 -7.45
N LEU A 213 -9.47 8.43 -7.67
CA LEU A 213 -8.31 8.44 -8.57
C LEU A 213 -8.67 8.92 -9.98
N ILE A 214 -9.83 8.55 -10.49
CA ILE A 214 -10.31 8.96 -11.83
C ILE A 214 -10.47 10.48 -11.98
N SER A 215 -10.59 11.24 -10.88
CA SER A 215 -10.63 12.71 -10.92
C SER A 215 -9.25 13.36 -11.17
N LEU A 216 -8.19 12.55 -11.07
CA LEU A 216 -6.79 12.93 -11.25
C LEU A 216 -6.25 12.58 -12.64
N ASP A 217 -7.09 12.01 -13.52
CA ASP A 217 -6.70 11.63 -14.89
C ASP A 217 -6.07 12.80 -15.65
N GLN A 218 -4.95 12.51 -16.33
CA GLN A 218 -4.17 13.48 -17.12
C GLN A 218 -3.58 14.64 -16.30
N LYS A 219 -3.38 14.48 -14.99
CA LYS A 219 -2.78 15.50 -14.13
C LYS A 219 -1.46 15.04 -13.52
N ARG A 220 -0.55 15.99 -13.36
CA ARG A 220 0.61 15.87 -12.48
C ARG A 220 0.17 16.23 -11.07
N VAL A 221 0.15 15.24 -10.20
CA VAL A 221 -0.32 15.35 -8.82
C VAL A 221 0.84 15.14 -7.88
N CYS A 222 1.00 16.08 -6.96
CA CYS A 222 2.07 16.05 -5.99
C CYS A 222 1.52 15.88 -4.58
N PHE A 223 2.24 15.14 -3.77
CA PHE A 223 1.91 14.90 -2.37
C PHE A 223 3.04 15.41 -1.49
N ARG A 224 2.73 16.36 -0.59
CA ARG A 224 3.69 16.81 0.41
C ARG A 224 4.04 15.69 1.37
N ASN A 225 3.05 14.92 1.80
CA ASN A 225 3.22 13.75 2.64
C ASN A 225 2.27 12.66 2.12
N VAL A 226 2.80 11.46 1.90
CA VAL A 226 2.02 10.35 1.36
C VAL A 226 2.31 9.05 2.10
N MET A 227 1.26 8.30 2.38
CA MET A 227 1.34 6.94 2.91
C MET A 227 0.75 5.95 1.91
N PHE A 228 1.48 4.87 1.69
CA PHE A 228 1.11 3.71 0.91
C PHE A 228 0.91 2.53 1.88
N PRO A 229 -0.31 2.24 2.32
CA PRO A 229 -0.60 1.25 3.35
C PRO A 229 -0.39 -0.19 2.88
N LEU A 230 -0.37 -1.10 3.85
CA LEU A 230 -0.54 -2.53 3.62
C LEU A 230 -1.83 -2.81 2.83
N LEU A 231 -1.78 -3.85 1.99
CA LEU A 231 -2.86 -4.20 1.07
C LEU A 231 -3.50 -5.54 1.41
N ALA A 232 -4.80 -5.65 1.11
CA ALA A 232 -5.67 -6.74 1.52
C ALA A 232 -5.18 -8.16 1.17
N ARG A 233 -4.49 -8.35 0.04
CA ARG A 233 -4.17 -9.69 -0.48
C ARG A 233 -2.68 -10.02 -0.47
N GLN A 234 -1.90 -9.33 0.36
CA GLN A 234 -0.50 -9.62 0.63
C GLN A 234 -0.23 -11.11 0.84
N ARG A 235 0.90 -11.61 0.33
CA ARG A 235 1.32 -12.97 0.64
C ARG A 235 1.69 -13.06 2.12
N PHE A 236 1.07 -14.00 2.83
CA PHE A 236 1.18 -14.12 4.28
C PHE A 236 0.79 -12.82 5.00
N GLY A 237 -0.19 -12.07 4.45
CA GLY A 237 -0.69 -10.80 5.01
C GLY A 237 -1.77 -10.98 6.07
N LEU A 238 -2.15 -9.90 6.74
CA LEU A 238 -3.20 -9.94 7.77
C LEU A 238 -4.59 -10.17 7.17
N TYR A 239 -5.43 -10.86 7.93
CA TYR A 239 -6.83 -11.18 7.64
C TYR A 239 -7.07 -12.15 6.46
N TYR A 240 -6.77 -11.77 5.21
CA TYR A 240 -7.16 -12.57 4.03
C TYR A 240 -6.24 -13.78 3.77
N ASN A 241 -4.92 -13.56 3.76
CA ASN A 241 -3.89 -14.58 3.53
C ASN A 241 -3.11 -14.88 4.81
N MET A 242 -3.77 -14.74 5.95
CA MET A 242 -3.14 -14.86 7.26
C MET A 242 -2.67 -16.29 7.49
N PRO A 243 -1.38 -16.52 7.79
CA PRO A 243 -0.91 -17.84 8.14
C PRO A 243 -1.61 -18.29 9.43
N LEU A 244 -2.48 -19.29 9.34
CA LEU A 244 -3.06 -19.91 10.52
C LEU A 244 -2.12 -21.02 10.97
N VAL A 245 -1.61 -20.89 12.20
CA VAL A 245 -0.98 -22.00 12.89
C VAL A 245 -2.03 -23.12 12.95
N GLY A 246 -1.72 -24.27 12.35
CA GLY A 246 -2.67 -25.37 12.26
C GLY A 246 -3.14 -25.78 13.67
N LEU A 247 -4.35 -25.40 14.04
CA LEU A 247 -4.90 -25.74 15.36
C LEU A 247 -5.38 -27.18 15.36
N CYS A 248 -4.87 -27.91 16.37
CA CYS A 248 -5.46 -29.05 17.05
C CYS A 248 -6.52 -29.86 16.27
N LEU A 249 -6.06 -30.74 15.38
CA LEU A 249 -6.77 -32.02 15.24
C LEU A 249 -6.69 -32.69 16.62
N ARG A 250 -7.78 -32.64 17.40
CA ARG A 250 -8.03 -33.71 18.35
C ARG A 250 -7.90 -34.98 17.52
N ARG A 251 -6.87 -35.79 17.79
CA ARG A 251 -6.93 -37.20 17.41
C ARG A 251 -8.15 -37.74 18.14
N ILE A 252 -9.27 -37.86 17.42
CA ILE A 252 -10.39 -38.70 17.83
C ILE A 252 -9.97 -40.13 17.54
#